data_AF-X1S6S1-F1
#
_entry.id   AF-X1S6S1-F1
#
_cell.length_a   1.000
_cell.length_b   1.000
_cell.length_c   1.000
_cell.angle_alpha   90.00
_cell.angle_beta   90.00
_cell.angle_gamma   90.00
#
_symmetry.space_group_name_H-M   'P 1'
#
loop_
_entity.id
_entity.type
_entity.pdbx_description
1 polymer ?
#
loop_
_entity_poly.entity_id
_entity_poly.type
_entity_poly.pdbx_seq_one_letter_code
_entity_poly.pdbx_strand_id
1 'polypeptide(L)' 'MKMTKAVSFLYNLARKANDVKVITSGDPKKMARRVKNKIIGRKLIRKIW' A
#
# COMPACT_ATOMS: atom_id res chain seq x y z
N MET A 1 13.20 21.09 8.49
CA MET A 1 12.40 19.84 8.37
C MET A 1 12.20 19.55 6.88
N LYS A 2 12.95 18.61 6.28
CA LYS A 2 12.88 18.37 4.82
C LYS A 2 11.43 18.01 4.45
N MET A 3 10.79 18.79 3.57
CA MET A 3 9.40 18.58 3.09
C MET A 3 9.09 17.12 2.72
N THR A 4 10.12 16.40 2.31
CA THR A 4 10.07 14.97 2.00
C THR A 4 9.52 14.09 3.15
N LYS A 5 9.76 14.41 4.42
CA LYS A 5 9.28 13.56 5.54
C LYS A 5 7.78 13.68 5.80
N ALA A 6 7.24 14.90 5.80
CA ALA A 6 5.81 15.14 6.00
C ALA A 6 4.98 14.60 4.83
N VAL A 7 5.43 14.86 3.59
CA VAL A 7 4.79 14.32 2.39
C VAL A 7 4.85 12.79 2.36
N SER A 8 5.99 12.19 2.71
CA SER A 8 6.12 10.73 2.81
C SER A 8 5.21 10.13 3.89
N PHE A 9 5.02 10.82 5.01
CA PHE A 9 4.10 10.41 6.06
C PHE A 9 2.66 10.40 5.56
N LEU A 10 2.19 11.51 4.97
CA LEU A 10 0.84 11.64 4.43
C LEU A 10 0.58 10.62 3.31
N TYR A 11 1.56 10.41 2.42
CA TYR A 11 1.49 9.41 1.36
C TYR A 11 1.32 7.98 1.93
N ASN A 12 2.08 7.62 2.95
CA ASN A 12 1.97 6.30 3.58
C ASN A 12 0.65 6.15 4.36
N LEU A 13 0.15 7.24 4.95
CA LEU A 13 -1.12 7.25 5.67
C LEU A 13 -2.30 7.08 4.72
N ALA A 14 -2.31 7.77 3.59
CA ALA A 14 -3.31 7.58 2.53
C ALA A 14 -3.31 6.14 1.96
N ARG A 15 -2.13 5.51 1.84
CA ARG A 15 -2.05 4.10 1.46
C ARG A 15 -2.65 3.17 2.50
N LYS A 16 -2.39 3.41 3.80
CA LYS A 16 -3.00 2.63 4.89
C LYS A 16 -4.52 2.82 4.94
N ALA A 17 -5.03 4.04 4.79
CA ALA A 17 -6.46 4.33 4.76
C ALA A 17 -7.17 3.58 3.62
N ASN A 18 -6.57 3.53 2.44
CA ASN A 18 -7.11 2.75 1.32
C ASN A 18 -7.09 1.24 1.58
N ASP A 19 -6.06 0.72 2.25
CA ASP A 19 -6.01 -0.69 2.62
C ASP A 19 -7.09 -1.02 3.66
N VAL A 20 -7.31 -0.15 4.65
CA VAL A 20 -8.40 -0.25 5.62
C VAL A 20 -9.75 -0.25 4.91
N LYS A 21 -9.98 0.68 3.97
CA LYS A 21 -11.22 0.74 3.18
C LYS A 21 -11.50 -0.57 2.42
N VAL A 22 -10.48 -1.18 1.85
CA VAL A 22 -10.60 -2.46 1.14
C VAL A 22 -10.89 -3.62 2.09
N ILE A 23 -10.32 -3.60 3.30
CA ILE A 23 -10.59 -4.60 4.35
C ILE A 23 -12.03 -4.44 4.86
N THR A 24 -12.48 -3.22 5.13
CA THR A 24 -13.83 -2.92 5.61
C THR A 24 -14.91 -3.14 4.56
N SER A 25 -14.58 -3.17 3.27
CA SER A 25 -15.54 -3.56 2.22
C SER A 25 -15.97 -5.03 2.29
N GLY A 26 -15.33 -5.87 3.12
CA GLY A 26 -15.77 -7.24 3.38
C GLY A 26 -15.63 -8.19 2.19
N ASP A 27 -14.87 -7.80 1.17
CA ASP A 27 -14.81 -8.46 -0.13
C ASP A 27 -13.46 -9.21 -0.25
N PRO A 28 -13.38 -10.48 0.20
CA PRO A 28 -12.11 -11.19 0.40
C PRO A 28 -11.30 -11.33 -0.89
N LYS A 29 -11.97 -11.39 -2.05
CA LYS A 29 -11.34 -11.42 -3.37
C LYS A 29 -10.57 -10.14 -3.68
N LYS A 30 -11.11 -8.97 -3.33
CA LYS A 30 -10.44 -7.67 -3.52
C LYS A 30 -9.26 -7.52 -2.56
N MET A 31 -9.41 -7.94 -1.31
CA MET A 31 -8.31 -7.97 -0.33
C MET A 31 -7.15 -8.85 -0.80
N ALA A 32 -7.44 -10.10 -1.17
CA ALA A 32 -6.42 -11.05 -1.63
C ALA A 32 -5.67 -10.55 -2.87
N ARG A 33 -6.39 -9.99 -3.86
CA ARG A 33 -5.77 -9.40 -5.05
C ARG A 33 -4.87 -8.21 -4.72
N ARG A 34 -5.29 -7.34 -3.78
CA ARG A 34 -4.51 -6.17 -3.37
C ARG A 34 -3.26 -6.57 -2.59
N VAL A 35 -3.36 -7.52 -1.66
CA VAL A 35 -2.20 -8.08 -0.93
C VAL A 35 -1.24 -8.75 -1.89
N LYS A 36 -1.74 -9.61 -2.80
CA LYS A 36 -0.92 -10.27 -3.83
C LYS A 36 -0.16 -9.25 -4.67
N ASN A 37 -0.83 -8.22 -5.18
CA ASN A 37 -0.20 -7.16 -5.98
C ASN A 37 0.83 -6.36 -5.17
N LYS A 38 0.59 -6.10 -3.88
CA LYS A 38 1.52 -5.38 -3.00
C LYS A 38 2.78 -6.20 -2.71
N ILE A 39 2.64 -7.51 -2.51
CA ILE A 39 3.78 -8.43 -2.31
C ILE A 39 4.57 -8.58 -3.60
N ILE A 40 3.90 -8.85 -4.72
CA ILE A 40 4.55 -9.00 -6.03
C ILE A 40 5.28 -7.70 -6.41
N GLY A 41 4.62 -6.55 -6.30
CA GLY A 41 5.24 -5.25 -6.57
C GLY A 41 6.45 -4.98 -5.68
N ARG A 42 6.38 -5.29 -4.38
CA ARG A 42 7.53 -5.16 -3.47
C ARG A 42 8.67 -6.12 -3.80
N LYS A 43 8.36 -7.35 -4.23
CA LYS A 43 9.35 -8.38 -4.56
C LYS A 43 10.02 -8.10 -5.91
N LEU A 44 9.27 -7.59 -6.89
CA LEU A 44 9.79 -7.13 -8.18
C LEU A 44 10.65 -5.88 -8.04
N ILE A 45 10.19 -4.86 -7.32
CA ILE A 45 10.97 -3.65 -7.08
C ILE A 45 12.31 -3.98 -6.41
N ARG A 46 12.32 -4.89 -5.42
CA ARG A 46 13.55 -5.37 -4.75
C ARG A 46 14.48 -6.21 -5.62
N LYS A 47 14.01 -6.71 -6.76
CA LYS A 47 14.81 -7.51 -7.68
C LYS A 47 15.37 -6.65 -8.82
N ILE A 48 14.71 -5.54 -9.14
CA ILE A 48 15.08 -4.60 -10.19
C ILE A 48 15.99 -3.49 -9.65
N TRP A 49 15.85 -3.13 -8.37
CA TRP A 49 16.74 -2.22 -7.65
C TRP A 49 17.71 -3.01 -6.78
#